data_AF-A0A0D7KPP9-F1
#
_entry.id   AF-A0A0D7KPP9-F1
#
_cell.length_a   1.000
_cell.length_b   1.000
_cell.length_c   1.000
_cell.angle_alpha   90.00
_cell.angle_beta   90.00
_cell.angle_gamma   90.00
#
_symmetry.space_group_name_H-M   'P 1'
#
loop_
_entity.id
_entity.type
_entity.pdbx_description
1 polymer ?
#
loop_
_entity_poly.entity_id
_entity_poly.type
_entity_poly.pdbx_seq_one_letter_code
_entity_poly.pdbx_strand_id
1 'polypeptide(L)'
;MDVLRKYWQDLGMVVAIMVCVYLLVRGTAIPDITVMLWLSFVAILVHQFEEYRWPGYFGGLFNAVLFKSKHPHNYPLNPHSAMIINLIIAYGFYLLPVLFPEVIWLGVAPIFMGFFQLIWHGIFANRKAGSLYNPGLFSVLVLHIPVGCWYVFHITTTGVA
;
A
#
# COMPACT_ATOMS: atom_id res chain seq x y z
N MET A 1 -8.07 -15.22 17.36
CA MET A 1 -7.65 -14.76 16.00
C MET A 1 -8.73 -13.98 15.26
N ASP A 2 -10.00 -14.03 15.69
CA ASP A 2 -11.10 -13.36 14.97
C ASP A 2 -11.03 -11.83 15.01
N VAL A 3 -10.53 -11.25 16.11
CA VAL A 3 -10.36 -9.79 16.25
C VAL A 3 -9.31 -9.27 15.25
N LEU A 4 -8.13 -9.89 15.20
CA LEU A 4 -7.08 -9.49 14.24
C LEU A 4 -7.56 -9.63 12.80
N ARG A 5 -8.21 -10.76 12.46
CA ARG A 5 -8.78 -10.96 11.11
C ARG A 5 -9.78 -9.89 10.70
N LYS A 6 -10.51 -9.31 11.66
CA LYS A 6 -11.53 -8.30 11.40
C LYS A 6 -10.99 -6.87 11.35
N TYR A 7 -9.95 -6.56 12.12
CA TYR A 7 -9.52 -5.18 12.39
C TYR A 7 -8.05 -4.90 12.04
N TRP A 8 -7.35 -5.79 11.34
CA TRP A 8 -5.95 -5.56 10.95
C TRP A 8 -5.77 -4.30 10.09
N GLN A 9 -6.77 -3.95 9.29
CA GLN A 9 -6.78 -2.73 8.48
C GLN A 9 -6.90 -1.48 9.35
N ASP A 10 -7.81 -1.51 10.34
CA ASP A 10 -7.99 -0.39 11.27
C ASP A 10 -6.70 -0.18 12.10
N LEU A 11 -6.08 -1.28 12.55
CA LEU A 11 -4.77 -1.22 13.21
C LEU A 11 -3.69 -0.63 12.30
N GLY A 12 -3.66 -1.05 11.03
CA GLY A 12 -2.79 -0.48 10.01
C GLY A 12 -2.97 1.03 9.88
N MET A 13 -4.22 1.53 9.88
CA MET A 13 -4.45 2.98 9.84
C MET A 13 -4.02 3.72 11.11
N VAL A 14 -4.20 3.11 12.28
CA VAL A 14 -3.66 3.69 13.52
C VAL A 14 -2.14 3.82 13.41
N VAL A 15 -1.44 2.81 12.91
CA VAL A 15 0.00 2.86 12.65
C VAL A 15 0.35 3.95 11.64
N ALA A 16 -0.37 4.04 10.51
CA ALA A 16 -0.15 5.06 9.50
C ALA A 16 -0.27 6.48 10.08
N ILE A 17 -1.30 6.74 10.89
CA ILE A 17 -1.51 8.04 11.55
C ILE A 17 -0.36 8.35 12.52
N MET A 18 0.06 7.38 13.34
CA MET A 18 1.18 7.56 14.27
C MET A 18 2.48 7.89 13.53
N VAL A 19 2.77 7.21 12.42
CA VAL A 19 3.94 7.50 11.58
C VAL A 19 3.84 8.90 10.97
N CYS A 20 2.68 9.29 10.41
CA CYS A 20 2.49 10.64 9.88
C CYS A 20 2.71 11.71 10.95
N VAL A 21 2.15 11.54 12.16
CA VAL A 21 2.37 12.46 13.28
C VAL A 21 3.85 12.55 13.65
N TYR A 22 4.54 11.41 13.73
CA TYR A 22 5.97 11.38 14.00
C TYR A 22 6.77 12.15 12.92
N LEU A 23 6.49 11.91 11.64
CA LEU A 23 7.16 12.61 10.53
C LEU A 23 6.85 14.12 10.52
N LEU A 24 5.64 14.53 10.90
CA LEU A 24 5.30 15.96 11.00
C LEU A 24 6.11 16.66 12.11
N VAL A 25 6.34 15.99 13.24
CA VAL A 25 7.05 16.58 14.39
C VAL A 25 8.57 16.48 14.24
N ARG A 26 9.07 15.39 13.64
CA ARG A 26 10.51 15.03 13.66
C ARG A 26 11.10 14.75 12.28
N GLY A 27 10.33 14.84 11.21
CA GLY A 27 10.77 14.49 9.85
C GLY A 27 11.98 15.29 9.37
N THR A 28 12.08 16.56 9.74
CA THR A 28 13.22 17.43 9.39
C THR A 28 14.51 17.05 10.10
N ALA A 29 14.45 16.19 11.12
CA ALA A 29 15.61 15.74 11.90
C ALA A 29 16.11 14.34 11.48
N ILE A 30 15.46 13.71 10.49
CA ILE A 30 15.87 12.40 9.95
C ILE A 30 16.19 12.52 8.46
N PRO A 31 16.99 11.60 7.88
CA PRO A 31 17.35 11.65 6.46
C PRO A 31 16.12 11.60 5.54
N ASP A 32 16.16 12.35 4.44
CA ASP A 32 15.06 12.42 3.47
C ASP A 32 14.64 11.04 2.95
N ILE A 33 15.61 10.17 2.67
CA ILE A 33 15.34 8.80 2.22
C ILE A 33 14.53 8.01 3.26
N THR A 34 14.83 8.17 4.54
CA THR A 34 14.08 7.54 5.63
C THR A 34 12.65 8.07 5.70
N VAL A 35 12.44 9.38 5.47
CA VAL A 35 11.10 9.97 5.38
C VAL A 35 10.31 9.35 4.22
N MET A 36 10.92 9.26 3.02
CA MET A 36 10.28 8.66 1.85
C MET A 36 9.88 7.19 2.08
N LEU A 37 10.75 6.41 2.72
CA LEU A 37 10.48 5.00 3.03
C LEU A 37 9.34 4.85 4.04
N TRP A 38 9.29 5.68 5.09
CA TRP A 38 8.16 5.71 6.01
C TRP A 38 6.86 6.12 5.31
N LEU A 39 6.90 7.09 4.41
CA LEU A 39 5.73 7.49 3.62
C LEU A 39 5.29 6.41 2.64
N SER A 40 6.22 5.64 2.07
CA SER A 40 5.91 4.47 1.26
C SER A 40 5.21 3.38 2.09
N PHE A 41 5.68 3.16 3.33
CA PHE A 41 5.02 2.27 4.28
C PHE A 41 3.61 2.78 4.66
N VAL A 42 3.44 4.08 4.88
CA VAL A 42 2.12 4.69 5.08
C VAL A 42 1.22 4.46 3.86
N ALA A 43 1.75 4.62 2.64
CA ALA A 43 0.98 4.44 1.40
C ALA A 43 0.32 3.06 1.33
N ILE A 44 1.07 1.98 1.62
CA ILE A 44 0.50 0.63 1.58
C ILE A 44 -0.53 0.39 2.70
N LEU A 45 -0.36 0.97 3.89
CA LEU A 45 -1.33 0.83 4.98
C LEU A 45 -2.67 1.52 4.64
N VAL A 46 -2.59 2.73 4.06
CA VAL A 46 -3.78 3.45 3.57
C VAL A 46 -4.42 2.70 2.41
N HIS A 47 -3.62 2.13 1.50
CA HIS A 47 -4.12 1.30 0.40
C HIS A 47 -4.90 0.09 0.87
N GLN A 48 -4.34 -0.66 1.83
CA GLN A 48 -4.99 -1.83 2.41
C GLN A 48 -6.26 -1.46 3.17
N PHE A 49 -6.27 -0.33 3.85
CA PHE A 49 -7.49 0.19 4.47
C PHE A 49 -8.55 0.51 3.43
N GLU A 50 -8.17 1.15 2.32
CA GLU A 50 -9.06 1.44 1.22
C GLU A 50 -9.70 0.15 0.68
N GLU A 51 -8.85 -0.83 0.36
CA GLU A 51 -9.22 -2.13 -0.20
C GLU A 51 -10.19 -2.94 0.67
N TYR A 52 -9.95 -2.98 1.97
CA TYR A 52 -10.61 -3.97 2.83
C TYR A 52 -11.42 -3.39 4.00
N ARG A 53 -11.38 -2.07 4.23
CA ARG A 53 -12.16 -1.43 5.29
C ARG A 53 -13.12 -0.35 4.79
N TRP A 54 -12.62 0.64 4.07
CA TRP A 54 -13.46 1.68 3.47
C TRP A 54 -12.80 2.27 2.22
N PRO A 55 -13.41 2.13 1.01
CA PRO A 55 -14.74 1.56 0.77
C PRO A 55 -14.84 0.03 0.91
N GLY A 56 -13.73 -0.70 0.96
CA GLY A 56 -13.68 -2.07 1.50
C GLY A 56 -14.20 -3.20 0.60
N TYR A 57 -14.64 -2.90 -0.63
CA TYR A 57 -15.22 -3.91 -1.54
C TYR A 57 -14.21 -4.56 -2.48
N PHE A 58 -12.91 -4.27 -2.34
CA PHE A 58 -11.88 -4.73 -3.29
C PHE A 58 -11.79 -6.26 -3.35
N GLY A 59 -11.89 -6.97 -2.22
CA GLY A 59 -11.83 -8.44 -2.22
C GLY A 59 -12.92 -9.07 -3.09
N GLY A 60 -14.13 -8.51 -3.05
CA GLY A 60 -15.24 -8.92 -3.92
C GLY A 60 -14.98 -8.63 -5.39
N LEU A 61 -14.49 -7.41 -5.67
CA LEU A 61 -14.12 -6.99 -7.02
C LEU A 61 -13.03 -7.89 -7.61
N PHE A 62 -11.98 -8.19 -6.84
CA PHE A 62 -10.86 -9.04 -7.23
C PHE A 62 -11.34 -10.45 -7.61
N ASN A 63 -12.18 -11.04 -6.77
CA ASN A 63 -12.74 -12.37 -7.02
C ASN A 63 -13.68 -12.41 -8.23
N ALA A 64 -14.45 -11.35 -8.47
CA ALA A 64 -15.33 -11.26 -9.64
C ALA A 64 -14.54 -11.06 -10.94
N VAL A 65 -13.58 -10.12 -10.94
CA VAL A 65 -12.86 -9.71 -12.15
C VAL A 65 -11.80 -10.72 -12.57
N LEU A 66 -10.99 -11.20 -11.62
CA LEU A 66 -9.84 -12.07 -11.94
C LEU A 66 -10.25 -13.54 -12.02
N PHE A 67 -11.09 -13.99 -11.08
CA PHE A 67 -11.44 -15.40 -10.93
C PHE A 67 -12.84 -15.77 -11.44
N LYS A 68 -13.67 -14.79 -11.83
CA LYS A 68 -15.07 -15.01 -12.22
C LYS A 68 -15.82 -15.86 -11.20
N SER A 69 -15.55 -15.61 -9.92
CA SER A 69 -16.04 -16.45 -8.82
C SER A 69 -17.57 -16.45 -8.76
N LYS A 70 -18.15 -17.63 -8.47
CA LYS A 70 -19.59 -17.75 -8.15
C LYS A 70 -19.92 -17.18 -6.76
N HIS A 71 -18.91 -16.99 -5.91
CA HIS A 71 -19.04 -16.43 -4.56
C HIS A 71 -18.03 -15.29 -4.34
N PRO A 72 -18.15 -14.16 -5.05
CA PRO A 72 -17.13 -13.10 -5.03
C PRO A 72 -16.78 -12.57 -3.64
N HIS A 73 -17.72 -12.54 -2.70
CA HIS A 73 -17.46 -12.03 -1.35
C HIS A 73 -16.66 -12.98 -0.45
N ASN A 74 -16.53 -14.27 -0.83
CA ASN A 74 -16.01 -15.31 0.06
C ASN A 74 -14.84 -16.11 -0.52
N TYR A 75 -14.66 -16.16 -1.84
CA TYR A 75 -13.64 -17.00 -2.48
C TYR A 75 -13.28 -16.48 -3.88
N PRO A 76 -12.03 -16.61 -4.37
CA PRO A 76 -10.85 -17.20 -3.71
C PRO A 76 -10.21 -16.35 -2.61
N LEU A 77 -10.23 -15.03 -2.75
CA LEU A 77 -9.69 -14.11 -1.75
C LEU A 77 -10.73 -13.95 -0.63
N ASN A 78 -10.49 -14.62 0.48
CA ASN A 78 -11.33 -14.55 1.68
C ASN A 78 -10.68 -13.62 2.72
N PRO A 79 -11.41 -13.21 3.78
CA PRO A 79 -10.86 -12.28 4.77
C PRO A 79 -9.58 -12.76 5.46
N HIS A 80 -9.42 -14.08 5.63
CA HIS A 80 -8.22 -14.65 6.27
C HIS A 80 -7.01 -14.62 5.35
N SER A 81 -7.15 -15.06 4.09
CA SER A 81 -6.06 -15.00 3.12
C SER A 81 -5.70 -13.55 2.77
N ALA A 82 -6.69 -12.67 2.66
CA ALA A 82 -6.48 -11.24 2.51
C ALA A 82 -5.64 -10.67 3.66
N MET A 83 -5.98 -10.97 4.91
CA MET A 83 -5.19 -10.52 6.07
C MET A 83 -3.73 -10.99 5.97
N ILE A 84 -3.50 -12.30 5.79
CA ILE A 84 -2.14 -12.86 5.83
C ILE A 84 -1.26 -12.21 4.75
N ILE A 85 -1.74 -12.16 3.51
CA ILE A 85 -0.98 -11.60 2.39
C ILE A 85 -0.66 -10.13 2.66
N ASN A 86 -1.64 -9.35 3.12
CA ASN A 86 -1.45 -7.93 3.35
C ASN A 86 -0.54 -7.61 4.54
N LEU A 87 -0.60 -8.39 5.61
CA LEU A 87 0.35 -8.26 6.72
C LEU A 87 1.79 -8.56 6.27
N ILE A 88 1.99 -9.60 5.44
CA ILE A 88 3.31 -9.91 4.89
C ILE A 88 3.81 -8.77 3.98
N ILE A 89 2.94 -8.24 3.11
CA ILE A 89 3.30 -7.12 2.23
C ILE A 89 3.65 -5.88 3.06
N ALA A 90 2.82 -5.48 4.02
CA ALA A 90 3.05 -4.27 4.79
C ALA A 90 4.31 -4.39 5.67
N TYR A 91 4.37 -5.40 6.53
CA TYR A 91 5.39 -5.49 7.58
C TYR A 91 6.64 -6.27 7.16
N GLY A 92 6.54 -7.13 6.15
CA GLY A 92 7.68 -7.90 5.62
C GLY A 92 8.33 -7.25 4.40
N PHE A 93 7.56 -6.56 3.55
CA PHE A 93 8.07 -5.99 2.31
C PHE A 93 8.22 -4.46 2.35
N TYR A 94 7.22 -3.72 2.82
CA TYR A 94 7.29 -2.26 2.89
C TYR A 94 8.02 -1.72 4.13
N LEU A 95 7.89 -2.38 5.28
CA LEU A 95 8.60 -1.97 6.49
C LEU A 95 10.09 -2.35 6.45
N LEU A 96 10.46 -3.41 5.73
CA LEU A 96 11.85 -3.88 5.63
C LEU A 96 12.85 -2.78 5.20
N PRO A 97 12.64 -2.03 4.10
CA PRO A 97 13.57 -0.97 3.72
C PRO A 97 13.65 0.17 4.74
N VAL A 98 12.60 0.41 5.53
CA VAL A 98 12.62 1.43 6.60
C VAL A 98 13.66 1.07 7.68
N LEU A 99 13.88 -0.23 7.93
CA LEU A 99 14.85 -0.71 8.90
C LEU A 99 16.29 -0.69 8.36
N PHE A 100 16.45 -0.64 7.03
CA PHE A 100 17.74 -0.66 6.34
C PHE A 100 17.78 0.42 5.23
N PRO A 101 17.61 1.71 5.58
CA PRO A 101 17.46 2.79 4.60
C PRO A 101 18.71 3.00 3.73
N GLU A 102 19.87 2.53 4.18
CA GLU A 102 21.12 2.51 3.42
C GLU A 102 21.13 1.52 2.26
N VAL A 103 20.26 0.49 2.27
CA VAL A 103 20.16 -0.50 1.21
C VAL A 103 19.09 -0.05 0.20
N ILE A 104 19.48 0.88 -0.67
CA ILE A 104 18.59 1.57 -1.64
C ILE A 104 17.70 0.61 -2.44
N TRP A 105 18.25 -0.54 -2.86
CA TRP A 105 17.53 -1.55 -3.63
C TRP A 105 16.32 -2.17 -2.90
N LEU A 106 16.37 -2.25 -1.56
CA LEU A 106 15.23 -2.72 -0.77
C LEU A 106 14.05 -1.74 -0.85
N GLY A 107 14.32 -0.43 -1.00
CA GLY A 107 13.30 0.59 -1.20
C GLY A 107 12.74 0.63 -2.62
N VAL A 108 13.58 0.35 -3.62
CA VAL A 108 13.18 0.38 -5.03
C VAL A 108 12.04 -0.60 -5.32
N ALA A 109 12.10 -1.83 -4.81
CA ALA A 109 11.10 -2.86 -5.07
C ALA A 109 9.66 -2.46 -4.64
N PRO A 110 9.39 -2.02 -3.39
CA PRO A 110 8.06 -1.55 -2.99
C PRO A 110 7.63 -0.27 -3.73
N ILE A 111 8.55 0.61 -4.11
CA ILE A 111 8.21 1.78 -4.95
C ILE A 111 7.66 1.35 -6.31
N PHE A 112 8.33 0.42 -7.00
CA PHE A 112 7.83 -0.11 -8.28
C PHE A 112 6.52 -0.88 -8.12
N MET A 113 6.34 -1.61 -7.02
CA MET A 113 5.05 -2.22 -6.68
C MET A 113 3.96 -1.15 -6.55
N GLY A 114 4.25 -0.03 -5.88
CA GLY A 114 3.34 1.12 -5.79
C GLY A 114 2.97 1.71 -7.16
N PHE A 115 3.91 1.80 -8.09
CA PHE A 115 3.61 2.21 -9.47
C PHE A 115 2.74 1.20 -10.21
N PHE A 116 2.98 -0.09 -10.01
CA PHE A 116 2.14 -1.13 -10.61
C PHE A 116 0.69 -1.04 -10.13
N GLN A 117 0.44 -0.59 -8.89
CA GLN A 117 -0.92 -0.37 -8.39
C GLN A 117 -1.70 0.66 -9.21
N LEU A 118 -1.04 1.62 -9.88
CA LEU A 118 -1.73 2.54 -10.80
C LEU A 118 -2.24 1.83 -12.04
N ILE A 119 -1.48 0.86 -12.57
CA ILE A 119 -1.95 0.05 -13.70
C ILE A 119 -3.14 -0.79 -13.25
N TRP A 120 -3.03 -1.42 -12.07
CA TRP A 120 -4.09 -2.28 -11.54
C TRP A 120 -5.36 -1.50 -11.20
N HIS A 121 -5.31 -0.55 -10.27
CA HIS A 121 -6.47 0.20 -9.80
C HIS A 121 -6.88 1.29 -10.77
N GLY A 122 -5.95 2.01 -11.40
CA GLY A 122 -6.26 3.13 -12.29
C GLY A 122 -6.84 2.69 -13.63
N ILE A 123 -6.34 1.58 -14.20
CA ILE A 123 -6.72 1.12 -15.54
C ILE A 123 -7.49 -0.19 -15.49
N PHE A 124 -6.88 -1.27 -15.01
CA PHE A 124 -7.42 -2.62 -15.19
C PHE A 124 -8.73 -2.84 -14.44
N ALA A 125 -8.75 -2.61 -13.13
CA ALA A 125 -9.90 -2.83 -12.26
C ALA A 125 -11.08 -1.94 -12.66
N ASN A 126 -10.84 -0.65 -12.90
CA ASN A 126 -11.84 0.31 -13.37
C ASN A 126 -12.47 -0.10 -14.71
N ARG A 127 -11.66 -0.47 -15.71
CA ARG A 127 -12.18 -0.93 -17.02
C ARG A 127 -13.00 -2.21 -16.90
N LYS A 128 -12.61 -3.13 -16.03
CA LYS A 128 -13.33 -4.40 -15.81
C LYS A 128 -14.61 -4.22 -14.99
N ALA A 129 -14.61 -3.30 -14.04
CA ALA A 129 -15.76 -2.98 -13.22
C ALA A 129 -16.78 -2.04 -13.90
N GLY A 130 -16.37 -1.36 -14.98
CA GLY A 130 -17.15 -0.26 -15.56
C GLY A 130 -17.27 0.93 -14.59
N SER A 131 -16.27 1.13 -13.74
CA SER A 131 -16.24 2.18 -12.72
C SER A 131 -15.09 3.15 -12.97
N LEU A 132 -15.25 4.39 -12.51
CA LEU A 132 -14.16 5.38 -12.47
C LEU A 132 -13.29 5.23 -11.22
N TYR A 133 -13.77 4.48 -10.23
CA TYR A 133 -13.10 4.31 -8.95
C TYR A 133 -13.26 2.89 -8.41
N ASN A 134 -12.20 2.42 -7.77
CA ASN A 134 -12.22 1.22 -6.97
C ASN A 134 -11.29 1.38 -5.76
N PRO A 135 -11.49 0.59 -4.71
CA PRO A 135 -10.76 0.78 -3.48
C PRO A 135 -9.29 0.40 -3.70
N GLY A 136 -8.40 1.31 -3.30
CA GLY A 136 -6.96 1.31 -3.56
C GLY A 136 -6.56 2.48 -4.48
N LEU A 137 -7.47 3.01 -5.30
CA LEU A 137 -7.12 4.05 -6.26
C LEU A 137 -6.71 5.39 -5.61
N PHE A 138 -7.35 5.79 -4.52
CA PHE A 138 -7.03 7.07 -3.87
C PHE A 138 -5.61 7.03 -3.29
N SER A 139 -5.30 6.00 -2.51
CA SER A 139 -3.98 5.80 -1.93
C SER A 139 -2.88 5.72 -2.99
N VAL A 140 -3.18 5.13 -4.16
CA VAL A 140 -2.24 5.12 -5.28
C VAL A 140 -1.93 6.53 -5.79
N LEU A 141 -2.97 7.30 -6.13
CA LEU A 141 -2.81 8.62 -6.74
C LEU A 141 -2.21 9.65 -5.79
N VAL A 142 -2.55 9.57 -4.50
CA VAL A 142 -2.17 10.58 -3.50
C VAL A 142 -0.89 10.21 -2.76
N LEU A 143 -0.57 8.92 -2.62
CA LEU A 143 0.58 8.46 -1.85
C LEU A 143 1.58 7.68 -2.69
N HIS A 144 1.22 6.55 -3.29
CA HIS A 144 2.20 5.71 -4.00
C HIS A 144 2.90 6.44 -5.14
N ILE A 145 2.14 7.13 -6.01
CA ILE A 145 2.74 7.84 -7.15
C ILE A 145 3.60 9.00 -6.67
N PRO A 146 3.12 9.97 -5.86
CA PRO A 146 3.94 11.11 -5.47
C PRO A 146 5.18 10.70 -4.66
N VAL A 147 5.04 9.79 -3.69
CA VAL A 147 6.16 9.31 -2.88
C VAL A 147 7.17 8.53 -3.72
N GLY A 148 6.70 7.67 -4.63
CA GLY A 148 7.56 6.93 -5.52
C GLY A 148 8.34 7.83 -6.48
N CYS A 149 7.69 8.83 -7.07
CA CYS A 149 8.37 9.82 -7.90
C CYS A 149 9.42 10.60 -7.10
N TRP A 150 9.10 11.01 -5.87
CA TRP A 150 10.05 11.70 -5.00
C TRP A 150 11.26 10.82 -4.66
N TYR A 151 11.04 9.55 -4.33
CA TYR A 151 12.11 8.59 -4.06
C TYR A 151 13.03 8.40 -5.28
N VAL A 152 12.46 8.13 -6.46
CA VAL A 152 13.22 7.94 -7.70
C VAL A 152 14.02 9.20 -8.05
N PHE A 153 13.40 10.38 -7.94
CA PHE A 153 14.08 11.64 -8.15
C PHE A 153 15.25 11.83 -7.17
N HIS A 154 15.05 11.54 -5.88
CA HIS A 154 16.10 11.63 -4.88
C HIS A 154 17.28 10.74 -5.24
N ILE A 155 17.06 9.43 -5.47
CA ILE A 155 18.17 8.49 -5.68
C ILE A 155 18.96 8.76 -6.97
N THR A 156 18.29 9.30 -8.00
CA THR A 156 18.91 9.64 -9.29
C THR A 156 19.67 10.97 -9.28
N THR A 157 19.26 11.92 -8.44
CA THR A 157 19.90 13.24 -8.35
C THR A 157 21.03 13.29 -7.31
N THR A 158 20.97 12.46 -6.26
CA THR A 158 22.02 12.38 -5.25
C THR A 158 23.08 11.31 -5.56
N GLY A 159 22.89 10.53 -6.62
CA GLY A 159 23.87 9.52 -7.07
C GLY A 159 24.04 8.34 -6.11
N VAL A 160 23.02 8.06 -5.29
CA VAL A 160 23.00 6.91 -4.36
C VAL A 160 22.52 5.62 -5.04
N ALA A 161 22.09 5.69 -6.30
CA ALA A 161 21.71 4.54 -7.14
C ALA A 161 22.89 4.01 -7.98
#